data_AF-A0A1H7N272-F1
#
_entry.id   AF-A0A1H7N272-F1
#
_cell.length_a   1.000
_cell.length_b   1.000
_cell.length_c   1.000
_cell.angle_alpha   90.00
_cell.angle_beta   90.00
_cell.angle_gamma   90.00
#
_symmetry.space_group_name_H-M   'P 1'
#
loop_
_entity.id
_entity.type
_entity.pdbx_description
1 polymer ?
#
loop_
_entity_poly.entity_id
_entity_poly.type
_entity_poly.pdbx_seq_one_letter_code
_entity_poly.pdbx_strand_id
1 'polypeptide(L)' 'MGVWFLISGIWTYLTSEDYIIVDGEKEKIHMNNHFFYISMKLWSYIILVLGILTLISGIVETINT' A
#
# COMPACT_ATOMS: atom_id res chain seq x y z
N MET A 1 -7.28 -1.90 -14.97
CA MET A 1 -5.99 -2.15 -14.28
C MET A 1 -5.76 -1.22 -13.08
N GLY A 2 -5.89 0.11 -13.20
CA GLY A 2 -5.59 1.03 -12.10
C GLY A 2 -6.41 0.87 -10.80
N VAL A 3 -7.69 0.49 -10.89
CA VAL A 3 -8.53 0.20 -9.71
C VAL A 3 -7.97 -0.97 -8.88
N TRP A 4 -7.42 -2.00 -9.53
CA TRP A 4 -6.79 -3.13 -8.85
C TRP A 4 -5.51 -2.74 -8.12
N PHE A 5 -4.73 -1.82 -8.68
CA PHE A 5 -3.55 -1.26 -8.01
C PHE A 5 -3.91 -0.43 -6.78
N LEU A 6 -5.00 0.34 -6.81
CA LEU A 6 -5.48 1.06 -5.64
C LEU A 6 -5.93 0.10 -4.52
N ILE A 7 -6.73 -0.91 -4.86
CA ILE A 7 -7.18 -1.93 -3.89
C ILE A 7 -5.98 -2.65 -3.29
N SER A 8 -5.00 -3.04 -4.12
CA SER A 8 -3.78 -3.66 -3.65
C SER A 8 -2.96 -2.73 -2.74
N GLY A 9 -2.82 -1.44 -3.09
CA GLY A 9 -2.07 -0.47 -2.26
C GLY A 9 -2.71 -0.23 -0.90
N ILE A 10 -4.05 -0.16 -0.85
CA ILE A 10 -4.82 -0.06 0.39
C ILE A 10 -4.70 -1.35 1.21
N TRP A 11 -4.78 -2.51 0.56
CA TRP A 11 -4.60 -3.79 1.24
C TRP A 11 -3.21 -3.91 1.87
N THR A 12 -2.16 -3.58 1.12
CA THR A 12 -0.78 -3.52 1.60
C THR A 12 -0.62 -2.50 2.74
N TYR A 13 -1.35 -1.39 2.72
CA TYR A 13 -1.36 -0.43 3.85
C TYR A 13 -1.90 -1.08 5.12
N LEU A 14 -3.07 -1.72 5.02
CA LEU A 14 -3.77 -2.33 6.14
C LEU A 14 -2.99 -3.51 6.74
N THR A 15 -2.26 -4.25 5.92
CA THR A 15 -1.38 -5.35 6.35
C THR A 15 0.05 -4.90 6.67
N SER A 16 0.37 -3.60 6.54
CA SER A 16 1.72 -3.10 6.85
C SER A 16 2.00 -2.95 8.35
N GLU A 17 0.95 -2.88 9.17
CA GLU A 17 1.09 -2.75 10.61
C GLU A 17 0.71 -4.07 11.26
N ASP A 18 1.72 -4.81 11.69
CA ASP A 18 1.54 -5.98 12.55
C ASP A 18 1.33 -5.48 13.99
N TYR A 19 0.19 -5.85 14.55
CA TYR A 19 -0.14 -5.61 15.96
C TYR A 19 -0.31 -6.98 16.63
N ILE A 20 0.49 -7.27 17.66
CA ILE A 20 0.25 -8.35 18.60
C ILE A 20 -0.18 -7.73 19.92
N ILE A 21 -1.07 -8.45 20.59
CA ILE A 21 -1.51 -8.14 21.94
C ILE A 21 -0.55 -8.87 22.86
N VAL A 22 0.26 -8.12 23.60
CA VAL A 22 1.10 -8.65 24.68
C VAL A 22 0.52 -8.11 25.97
N ASP A 23 0.15 -9.01 26.89
CA ASP A 23 -0.44 -8.66 28.20
C ASP A 23 -1.65 -7.70 28.16
N GLY A 24 -2.49 -7.81 27.13
CA GLY A 24 -3.73 -7.04 27.01
C GLY A 24 -3.55 -5.61 26.47
N GLU A 25 -2.32 -5.17 26.21
CA GLU A 25 -2.01 -3.92 25.52
C GLU A 25 -1.62 -4.16 24.06
N LYS A 26 -2.04 -3.26 23.16
CA LYS A 26 -1.67 -3.32 21.74
C LYS A 26 -0.24 -2.79 21.59
N GLU A 27 0.74 -3.69 21.62
CA GLU A 27 2.11 -3.31 21.33
C GLU A 27 2.35 -3.28 19.81
N LYS A 28 2.88 -2.16 19.35
CA LYS A 28 3.32 -2.01 17.97
C LYS A 28 4.69 -2.68 17.85
N ILE A 29 4.72 -3.96 17.48
CA ILE A 29 5.98 -4.61 17.14
C ILE A 29 6.49 -3.95 15.89
N HIS A 30 7.71 -3.44 15.97
CA HIS A 30 8.57 -3.39 14.80
C HIS A 30 8.94 -4.84 14.44
N MET A 31 7.97 -5.64 13.96
CA MET A 31 8.32 -6.72 13.08
C MET A 31 9.07 -6.04 11.94
N ASN A 32 10.27 -6.54 11.64
CA ASN A 32 11.07 -6.11 10.50
C ASN A 32 10.31 -6.49 9.20
N ASN A 33 9.11 -5.95 9.02
CA ASN A 33 8.24 -6.14 7.88
C ASN A 33 8.79 -5.23 6.77
N HIS A 34 10.00 -5.57 6.36
CA HIS A 34 10.81 -4.92 5.35
C HIS A 34 10.88 -5.87 4.17
N PHE A 35 10.25 -5.49 3.07
CA PHE A 35 10.39 -6.18 1.81
C PHE A 35 11.50 -5.47 1.03
N PHE A 36 12.59 -6.17 0.68
CA PHE A 36 13.79 -5.55 0.07
C PHE A 36 14.34 -4.33 0.86
N TYR A 37 14.49 -4.46 2.18
CA TYR A 37 14.99 -3.39 3.07
C TYR A 37 14.09 -2.15 3.20
N ILE A 38 12.97 -2.10 2.49
CA ILE A 38 11.99 -1.01 2.53
C ILE A 38 10.80 -1.46 3.38
N SER A 39 10.35 -0.64 4.31
CA SER A 39 9.20 -0.98 5.15
C SER A 39 7.95 -1.21 4.29
N MET A 40 7.14 -2.20 4.62
CA MET A 40 5.88 -2.49 3.91
C MET A 40 4.94 -1.28 3.87
N LYS A 41 5.04 -0.40 4.86
CA LYS A 41 4.35 0.90 4.89
C LYS A 41 4.81 1.82 3.75
N LEU A 42 6.11 1.88 3.47
CA LEU A 42 6.65 2.66 2.36
C LEU A 42 6.32 2.02 1.00
N TRP A 43 6.32 0.69 0.91
CA TRP A 43 5.81 -0.02 -0.26
C TRP A 43 4.34 0.25 -0.54
N SER A 44 3.51 0.32 0.49
CA SER A 44 2.10 0.68 0.35
C SER A 44 1.95 2.06 -0.30
N TYR A 45 2.70 3.08 0.13
CA TYR A 45 2.67 4.39 -0.50
C TYR A 45 3.11 4.35 -1.97
N ILE A 46 4.17 3.59 -2.29
CA ILE A 46 4.64 3.44 -3.68
C ILE A 46 3.55 2.83 -4.57
N ILE A 47 2.91 1.74 -4.12
CA ILE A 47 1.86 1.05 -4.88
C ILE A 47 0.64 1.96 -5.05
N LEU A 48 0.27 2.73 -4.02
CA LEU A 48 -0.87 3.64 -4.07
C LEU A 48 -0.63 4.79 -5.07
N VAL A 49 0.59 5.37 -5.07
CA VAL A 49 0.99 6.40 -6.05
C VAL A 49 0.97 5.83 -7.48
N LEU A 50 1.51 4.64 -7.70
CA LEU A 50 1.46 3.97 -9.01
C LEU A 50 0.03 3.69 -9.47
N GLY A 51 -0.87 3.32 -8.55
CA GLY A 51 -2.30 3.15 -8.83
C GLY A 51 -2.98 4.45 -9.28
N ILE A 52 -2.65 5.58 -8.64
CA ILE A 52 -3.18 6.89 -9.03
C ILE A 52 -2.64 7.31 -10.40
N LEU A 53 -1.33 7.18 -10.64
CA LEU A 53 -0.71 7.56 -11.91
C LEU A 53 -1.28 6.75 -13.09
N THR A 54 -1.47 5.44 -12.90
CA THR A 54 -2.08 4.59 -13.93
C THR A 54 -3.54 4.92 -14.20
N LEU A 55 -4.30 5.33 -13.18
CA LEU A 55 -5.68 5.83 -13.36
C LEU A 55 -5.71 7.15 -14.14
N ILE A 56 -4.87 8.12 -13.75
CA ILE A 56 -4.78 9.41 -14.43
C ILE A 56 -4.39 9.21 -15.89
N SER A 57 -3.37 8.38 -16.15
CA SER A 57 -2.93 8.05 -17.52
C SER A 57 -4.08 7.45 -18.34
N GLY A 58 -4.83 6.50 -17.77
CA GLY A 58 -5.96 5.88 -18.48
C GLY A 58 -7.10 6.87 -18.76
N ILE A 59 -7.38 7.80 -17.85
CA ILE A 59 -8.38 8.86 -18.06
C ILE A 59 -7.92 9.81 -19.17
N VAL A 60 -6.66 10.25 -19.14
CA VAL A 60 -6.08 11.15 -20.15
C VAL A 60 -6.13 10.49 -21.54
N GLU A 61 -5.76 9.21 -21.64
CA GLU A 61 -5.83 8.45 -22.88
C GLU A 61 -7.27 8.32 -23.39
N THR A 62 -8.24 8.07 -22.50
CA THR A 62 -9.67 7.98 -22.85
C THR A 62 -10.25 9.32 -23.32
N ILE A 63 -9.79 10.44 -22.75
CA ILE A 63 -10.25 11.79 -23.15
C ILE A 63 -9.62 12.23 -24.48
N ASN A 64 -8.38 11.80 -24.75
CA ASN A 64 -7.65 12.14 -25.97
C ASN A 64 -7.98 11.23 -27.16
N THR A 65 -8.84 10.21 -26.97
CA THR A 65 -9.34 9.29 -28.01
C THR A 65 -10.73 9.72 -28.45
#